data_AF-A0A7C1ECT0-F1
#
_entry.id   AF-A0A7C1ECT0-F1
#
_cell.length_a   1.000
_cell.length_b   1.000
_cell.length_c   1.000
_cell.angle_alpha   90.00
_cell.angle_beta   90.00
_cell.angle_gamma   90.00
#
_symmetry.space_group_name_H-M   'P 1'
#
loop_
_entity.id
_entity.type
_entity.pdbx_description
1 polymer ?
#
loop_
_entity_poly.entity_id
_entity_poly.type
_entity_poly.pdbx_seq_one_letter_code
_entity_poly.pdbx_strand_id
1 'polypeptide(L)'
;MIRHRFSERVIKVVLLSGAFSVVFSTHVWASDIQSVYFPVAAKLDLSDEQTILCDMWFECRAIRYNIPLASFRQASRLPAEHLLPDILEMLRLKDIEAIQNTAYWGQNGYDEKAESRMQFLLQIYEQLLDGNINDYVVEYQVFIGRRRTFYLKQNHSTLGVVCIPIGIVEIEPNSVRWDMSDEETDKIGFLNAMIRDSLEQSFRRTVSITPAADRVFDHSLLLTTADAKYPAYLLFNGKDFTDREYLSMEDAADQAVSLVWTRHSLVKTGNKDKIGALYTPRSRQIYDGIMDRGVLAEYDWFIRIWQRPPQIEYVIDANPLYVPVRKTSSGFAFEYVFRNTENDSERFQLTNFQGRDFLVRLLMSDHFASEFVKSLASNKQVQSQPGRDQE
;
A
#
# COMPACT_ATOMS: atom_id res chain seq x y z
N MET A 1 -31.79 -5.69 8.61
CA MET A 1 -31.81 -6.61 7.44
C MET A 1 -32.67 -5.98 6.35
N ILE A 2 -32.08 -5.14 5.49
CA ILE A 2 -32.77 -4.52 4.34
C ILE A 2 -31.83 -4.69 3.14
N ARG A 3 -32.23 -5.53 2.19
CA ARG A 3 -31.54 -5.75 0.91
C ARG A 3 -31.91 -4.60 -0.03
N HIS A 4 -30.98 -3.70 -0.33
CA HIS A 4 -31.14 -2.80 -1.46
C HIS A 4 -30.85 -3.56 -2.76
N ARG A 5 -31.88 -3.73 -3.60
CA ARG A 5 -31.76 -4.16 -4.99
C ARG A 5 -31.10 -3.02 -5.79
N PHE A 6 -29.89 -3.25 -6.30
CA PHE A 6 -29.35 -2.41 -7.37
C PHE A 6 -30.02 -2.79 -8.69
N SER A 7 -30.52 -1.79 -9.42
CA SER A 7 -31.23 -1.98 -10.67
C SER A 7 -30.27 -2.45 -11.77
N GLU A 8 -30.58 -3.58 -12.39
CA GLU A 8 -30.00 -4.04 -13.65
C GLU A 8 -30.25 -2.99 -14.74
N ARG A 9 -29.18 -2.47 -15.37
CA ARG A 9 -29.30 -1.76 -16.66
C ARG A 9 -28.94 -2.72 -17.78
N VAL A 10 -29.96 -3.30 -18.39
CA VAL A 10 -29.87 -4.10 -19.61
C VAL A 10 -29.85 -3.14 -20.81
N ILE A 11 -28.73 -3.05 -21.52
CA ILE A 11 -28.68 -2.39 -22.84
C ILE A 11 -28.85 -3.49 -23.89
N LYS A 12 -30.02 -3.56 -24.53
CA LYS A 12 -30.27 -4.38 -25.72
C LYS A 12 -30.11 -3.50 -26.96
N VAL A 13 -29.03 -3.67 -27.71
CA VAL A 13 -28.94 -3.17 -29.08
C VAL A 13 -29.42 -4.29 -30.00
N VAL A 14 -30.54 -4.07 -30.68
CA VAL A 14 -31.07 -4.97 -31.70
C VAL A 14 -30.67 -4.41 -33.05
N LEU A 15 -29.77 -5.10 -33.76
CA LEU A 15 -29.54 -4.89 -35.19
C LEU A 15 -30.06 -6.12 -35.93
N LEU A 16 -31.12 -5.91 -36.70
CA LEU A 16 -31.75 -6.88 -37.57
C LEU A 16 -31.06 -6.84 -38.95
N SER A 17 -30.16 -7.79 -39.21
CA SER A 17 -30.05 -8.45 -40.52
C SER A 17 -29.10 -9.66 -40.42
N GLY A 18 -29.48 -10.73 -41.13
CA GLY A 18 -29.01 -12.08 -40.87
C GLY A 18 -27.57 -12.37 -41.29
N ALA A 19 -26.78 -12.83 -40.31
CA ALA A 19 -25.91 -14.00 -40.38
C ALA A 19 -25.38 -14.19 -38.95
N PHE A 20 -25.63 -15.36 -38.37
CA PHE A 20 -25.22 -15.82 -37.02
C PHE A 20 -24.34 -14.84 -36.21
N SER A 21 -24.97 -14.05 -35.34
CA SER A 21 -24.26 -13.40 -34.24
C SER A 21 -24.21 -14.37 -33.06
N VAL A 22 -23.09 -15.08 -32.91
CA VAL A 22 -22.77 -15.73 -31.63
C VAL A 22 -22.29 -14.62 -30.70
N VAL A 23 -23.21 -14.06 -29.92
CA VAL A 23 -22.89 -13.12 -28.85
C VAL A 23 -22.30 -13.94 -27.70
N PHE A 24 -20.97 -13.97 -27.59
CA PHE A 24 -20.34 -14.34 -26.33
C PHE A 24 -20.50 -13.16 -25.38
N SER A 25 -21.64 -13.08 -24.71
CA SER A 25 -21.74 -12.30 -23.48
C SER A 25 -20.84 -13.01 -22.47
N THR A 26 -19.61 -12.53 -22.28
CA THR A 26 -18.80 -12.95 -21.14
C THR A 26 -19.56 -12.57 -19.88
N HIS A 27 -20.21 -13.57 -19.27
CA HIS A 27 -20.86 -13.40 -17.98
C HIS A 27 -19.75 -13.32 -16.95
N VAL A 28 -19.24 -12.11 -16.71
CA VAL A 28 -18.61 -11.86 -15.42
C VAL A 28 -19.74 -11.74 -14.44
N TRP A 29 -19.91 -12.77 -13.62
CA TRP A 29 -20.75 -12.65 -12.46
C TRP A 29 -20.06 -11.63 -11.56
N ALA A 30 -20.76 -10.56 -11.19
CA ALA A 30 -20.24 -9.60 -10.22
C ALA A 30 -19.77 -10.25 -8.90
N SER A 31 -20.14 -11.52 -8.66
CA SER A 31 -19.69 -12.37 -7.55
C SER A 31 -18.20 -12.75 -7.58
N ASP A 32 -17.54 -12.71 -8.74
CA ASP A 32 -16.13 -13.09 -8.85
C ASP A 32 -15.18 -12.00 -8.35
N ILE A 33 -15.62 -10.74 -8.43
CA ILE A 33 -14.88 -9.60 -7.88
C ILE A 33 -15.22 -9.50 -6.40
N GLN A 34 -14.24 -9.80 -5.55
CA GLN A 34 -14.42 -9.85 -4.10
C GLN A 34 -13.55 -8.80 -3.42
N SER A 35 -13.93 -8.41 -2.19
CA SER A 35 -13.01 -7.67 -1.33
C SER A 35 -11.88 -8.61 -0.94
N VAL A 36 -10.65 -8.16 -1.14
CA VAL A 36 -9.42 -8.87 -0.76
C VAL A 36 -8.59 -7.94 0.10
N TYR A 37 -7.90 -8.55 1.07
CA TYR A 37 -7.14 -7.85 2.10
C TYR A 37 -5.67 -8.21 1.97
N PHE A 38 -4.80 -7.21 1.87
CA PHE A 38 -3.35 -7.38 1.82
C PHE A 38 -2.71 -6.74 3.06
N PRO A 39 -1.90 -7.47 3.85
CA PRO A 39 -1.22 -6.89 5.01
C PRO A 39 -0.17 -5.89 4.53
N VAL A 40 -0.05 -4.74 5.17
CA VAL A 40 0.91 -3.70 4.78
C VAL A 40 2.33 -4.19 5.07
N ALA A 41 3.16 -4.21 4.04
CA ALA A 41 4.59 -4.36 4.17
C ALA A 41 5.26 -3.01 4.48
N ALA A 42 6.05 -2.95 5.56
CA ALA A 42 6.84 -1.78 5.95
C ALA A 42 8.34 -2.11 5.93
N LYS A 43 9.16 -1.21 5.37
CA LYS A 43 10.60 -1.39 5.28
C LYS A 43 11.28 -0.59 6.39
N LEU A 44 11.94 -1.28 7.33
CA LEU A 44 12.45 -0.64 8.54
C LEU A 44 13.97 -0.65 8.61
N ASP A 45 14.54 0.38 9.25
CA ASP A 45 15.96 0.49 9.57
C ASP A 45 16.34 -0.46 10.74
N LEU A 46 16.34 -1.78 10.53
CA LEU A 46 16.71 -2.77 11.56
C LEU A 46 18.21 -3.10 11.54
N SER A 47 18.63 -4.13 10.79
CA SER A 47 20.04 -4.48 10.52
C SER A 47 20.34 -4.46 9.01
N ASP A 48 19.46 -5.05 8.20
CA ASP A 48 19.60 -5.18 6.73
C ASP A 48 18.34 -4.70 5.98
N GLU A 49 17.83 -3.51 6.32
CA GLU A 49 16.63 -2.93 5.68
C GLU A 49 15.47 -3.93 5.53
N GLN A 50 15.14 -4.61 6.63
CA GLN A 50 14.17 -5.69 6.61
C GLN A 50 12.75 -5.16 6.36
N THR A 51 12.07 -5.77 5.40
CA THR A 51 10.63 -5.60 5.23
C THR A 51 9.88 -6.52 6.19
N ILE A 52 8.94 -5.96 6.94
CA ILE A 52 8.06 -6.69 7.85
C ILE A 52 6.61 -6.51 7.42
N LEU A 53 5.76 -7.48 7.74
CA LEU A 53 4.31 -7.32 7.64
C LEU A 53 3.79 -6.72 8.95
N CYS A 54 2.92 -5.72 8.83
CA CYS A 54 2.31 -5.01 9.94
C CYS A 54 0.81 -5.33 10.04
N ASP A 55 0.21 -5.16 11.20
CA ASP A 55 -1.24 -5.29 11.42
C ASP A 55 -2.07 -4.10 10.87
N MET A 56 -1.66 -3.56 9.71
CA MET A 56 -2.46 -2.69 8.85
C MET A 56 -2.79 -3.44 7.57
N TRP A 57 -3.93 -3.14 6.95
CA TRP A 57 -4.40 -3.91 5.80
C TRP A 57 -4.94 -3.01 4.70
N PHE A 58 -4.57 -3.30 3.46
CA PHE A 58 -5.24 -2.75 2.29
C PHE A 58 -6.46 -3.58 1.96
N GLU A 59 -7.64 -2.96 1.95
CA GLU A 59 -8.83 -3.54 1.34
C GLU A 59 -9.00 -2.98 -0.07
N CYS A 60 -9.16 -3.86 -1.04
CA CYS A 60 -9.50 -3.50 -2.41
C CYS A 60 -10.31 -4.61 -3.07
N ARG A 61 -10.80 -4.35 -4.28
CA ARG A 61 -11.48 -5.38 -5.09
C ARG A 61 -10.45 -6.19 -5.85
N ALA A 62 -10.60 -7.50 -5.91
CA ALA A 62 -9.74 -8.36 -6.72
C ALA A 62 -10.47 -9.62 -7.22
N ILE A 63 -9.89 -10.23 -8.26
CA ILE A 63 -10.19 -11.60 -8.70
C ILE A 63 -8.93 -12.43 -8.43
N ARG A 64 -9.11 -13.59 -7.79
CA ARG A 64 -8.04 -14.57 -7.64
C ARG A 64 -8.14 -15.60 -8.76
N TYR A 65 -7.06 -15.77 -9.51
CA TYR A 65 -6.99 -16.74 -10.61
C TYR A 65 -6.27 -18.00 -10.17
N ASN A 66 -5.01 -17.87 -9.73
CA ASN A 66 -4.12 -19.01 -9.52
C ASN A 66 -4.08 -19.93 -10.76
N ILE A 67 -3.88 -19.34 -11.94
CA ILE A 67 -3.88 -20.04 -13.24
C ILE A 67 -2.51 -19.86 -13.90
N PRO A 68 -1.90 -20.92 -14.48
CA PRO A 68 -0.69 -20.79 -15.29
C PRO A 68 -0.86 -19.74 -16.39
N LEU A 69 0.16 -18.90 -16.57
CA LEU A 69 0.10 -17.77 -17.50
C LEU A 69 -0.21 -18.21 -18.94
N ALA A 70 0.33 -19.35 -19.36
CA ALA A 70 0.07 -19.94 -20.67
C ALA A 70 -1.41 -20.30 -20.90
N SER A 71 -2.14 -20.63 -19.83
CA SER A 71 -3.57 -20.97 -19.88
C SER A 71 -4.47 -19.75 -19.69
N PHE A 72 -3.92 -18.60 -19.28
CA PHE A 72 -4.70 -17.43 -18.89
C PHE A 72 -5.54 -16.85 -20.03
N ARG A 73 -5.04 -16.89 -21.28
CA ARG A 73 -5.78 -16.40 -22.47
C ARG A 73 -7.13 -17.10 -22.63
N GLN A 74 -7.20 -18.40 -22.32
CA GLN A 74 -8.44 -19.20 -22.42
C GLN A 74 -9.33 -19.03 -21.18
N ALA A 75 -8.73 -18.73 -20.03
CA ALA A 75 -9.44 -18.50 -18.78
C ALA A 75 -9.91 -17.05 -18.57
N SER A 76 -9.59 -16.16 -19.52
CA SER A 76 -9.93 -14.73 -19.46
C SER A 76 -11.44 -14.53 -19.37
N ARG A 77 -11.89 -13.76 -18.38
CA ARG A 77 -13.29 -13.53 -18.04
C ARG A 77 -13.77 -12.15 -18.47
N LEU A 78 -12.92 -11.13 -18.32
CA LEU A 78 -13.18 -9.76 -18.75
C LEU A 78 -12.53 -9.47 -20.11
N PRO A 79 -13.15 -8.64 -20.98
CA PRO A 79 -12.55 -8.23 -22.25
C PRO A 79 -11.14 -7.64 -22.10
N ALA A 80 -10.88 -6.91 -21.01
CA ALA A 80 -9.58 -6.31 -20.75
C ALA A 80 -8.49 -7.32 -20.35
N GLU A 81 -8.84 -8.53 -19.93
CA GLU A 81 -7.87 -9.57 -19.55
C GLU A 81 -7.11 -10.10 -20.76
N HIS A 82 -7.71 -10.04 -21.96
CA HIS A 82 -7.05 -10.42 -23.19
C HIS A 82 -5.81 -9.57 -23.51
N LEU A 83 -5.76 -8.34 -22.98
CA LEU A 83 -4.64 -7.44 -23.17
C LEU A 83 -3.37 -7.94 -22.45
N LEU A 84 -3.48 -8.70 -21.36
CA LEU A 84 -2.32 -9.20 -20.61
C LEU A 84 -1.47 -10.16 -21.48
N PRO A 85 -2.03 -11.24 -22.07
CA PRO A 85 -1.28 -12.09 -23.00
C PRO A 85 -0.68 -11.32 -24.19
N ASP A 86 -1.36 -10.31 -24.70
CA ASP A 86 -0.87 -9.51 -25.83
C ASP A 86 0.31 -8.62 -25.40
N ILE A 87 0.24 -7.99 -24.22
CA ILE A 87 1.37 -7.24 -23.63
C ILE A 87 2.60 -8.11 -23.48
N LEU A 88 2.43 -9.32 -22.94
CA LEU A 88 3.55 -10.24 -22.71
C LEU A 88 4.19 -10.71 -24.02
N GLU A 89 3.39 -10.95 -25.06
CA GLU A 89 3.91 -11.29 -26.37
C GLU A 89 4.65 -10.11 -27.02
N MET A 90 4.13 -8.88 -26.90
CA MET A 90 4.82 -7.66 -27.35
C MET A 90 6.17 -7.47 -26.65
N LEU A 91 6.22 -7.69 -25.34
CA LEU A 91 7.45 -7.65 -24.55
C LEU A 91 8.45 -8.72 -25.01
N ARG A 92 7.98 -9.96 -25.21
CA ARG A 92 8.78 -11.09 -25.67
C ARG A 92 9.40 -10.85 -27.06
N LEU A 93 8.62 -10.29 -27.97
CA LEU A 93 9.04 -9.97 -29.33
C LEU A 93 9.85 -8.66 -29.42
N LYS A 94 9.90 -7.88 -28.33
CA LYS A 94 10.44 -6.51 -28.30
C LYS A 94 9.80 -5.63 -29.38
N ASP A 95 8.50 -5.80 -29.60
CA ASP A 95 7.74 -5.06 -30.61
C ASP A 95 7.41 -3.64 -30.12
N ILE A 96 8.36 -2.74 -30.33
CA ILE A 96 8.28 -1.35 -29.88
C ILE A 96 7.05 -0.62 -30.44
N GLU A 97 6.71 -0.85 -31.70
CA GLU A 97 5.58 -0.17 -32.36
C GLU A 97 4.25 -0.61 -31.74
N ALA A 98 4.06 -1.92 -31.53
CA ALA A 98 2.85 -2.44 -30.89
C ALA A 98 2.73 -1.96 -29.43
N ILE A 99 3.84 -1.87 -28.71
CA ILE A 99 3.89 -1.31 -27.34
C ILE A 99 3.44 0.15 -27.34
N GLN A 100 3.98 0.99 -28.23
CA GLN A 100 3.61 2.41 -28.33
C GLN A 100 2.13 2.60 -28.63
N ASN A 101 1.56 1.76 -29.50
CA ASN A 101 0.14 1.82 -29.89
C ASN A 101 -0.81 1.37 -28.77
N THR A 102 -0.35 0.48 -27.89
CA THR A 102 -1.17 -0.11 -26.83
C THR A 102 -1.03 0.60 -25.48
N ALA A 103 0.10 1.26 -25.27
CA ALA A 103 0.41 1.95 -24.03
C ALA A 103 -0.43 3.22 -23.83
N TYR A 104 -0.70 3.50 -22.55
CA TYR A 104 -1.22 4.75 -22.05
C TYR A 104 -0.09 5.52 -21.38
N TRP A 105 0.11 6.75 -21.85
CA TRP A 105 1.20 7.63 -21.43
C TRP A 105 0.75 8.78 -20.51
N GLY A 106 -0.53 8.80 -20.12
CA GLY A 106 -1.08 9.90 -19.32
C GLY A 106 -1.33 11.17 -20.15
N GLN A 107 -1.33 12.32 -19.48
CA GLN A 107 -1.55 13.63 -20.09
C GLN A 107 -0.33 14.19 -20.86
N ASN A 108 0.85 13.62 -20.67
CA ASN A 108 2.10 14.19 -21.18
C ASN A 108 2.47 13.74 -22.60
N GLY A 109 1.67 12.85 -23.21
CA GLY A 109 1.98 12.29 -24.53
C GLY A 109 3.20 11.36 -24.52
N TYR A 110 3.55 10.84 -25.70
CA TYR A 110 4.79 10.07 -25.89
C TYR A 110 5.96 11.05 -26.08
N ASP A 111 6.90 11.08 -25.14
CA ASP A 111 8.09 11.95 -25.14
C ASP A 111 9.40 11.16 -24.90
N GLU A 112 10.55 11.83 -24.87
CA GLU A 112 11.86 11.20 -24.62
C GLU A 112 11.90 10.46 -23.25
N LYS A 113 11.13 10.95 -22.27
CA LYS A 113 10.96 10.26 -20.98
C LYS A 113 10.11 9.01 -21.12
N ALA A 114 9.12 8.99 -22.00
CA ALA A 114 8.30 7.82 -22.32
C ALA A 114 9.15 6.70 -22.96
N GLU A 115 10.01 7.05 -23.91
CA GLU A 115 10.93 6.10 -24.54
C GLU A 115 11.94 5.53 -23.52
N SER A 116 12.54 6.38 -22.70
CA SER A 116 13.46 5.93 -21.63
C SER A 116 12.77 5.00 -20.63
N ARG A 117 11.51 5.30 -20.25
CA ARG A 117 10.68 4.44 -19.39
C ARG A 117 10.37 3.10 -20.05
N MET A 118 10.05 3.10 -21.34
CA MET A 118 9.82 1.87 -22.10
C MET A 118 11.06 0.99 -22.13
N GLN A 119 12.23 1.56 -22.41
CA GLN A 119 13.49 0.82 -22.42
C GLN A 119 13.81 0.24 -21.04
N PHE A 120 13.58 1.02 -19.97
CA PHE A 120 13.74 0.55 -18.60
C PHE A 120 12.78 -0.59 -18.25
N LEU A 121 11.50 -0.46 -18.61
CA LEU A 121 10.51 -1.53 -18.41
C LEU A 121 10.86 -2.78 -19.20
N LEU A 122 11.28 -2.64 -20.47
CA LEU A 122 11.73 -3.77 -21.28
C LEU A 122 12.91 -4.49 -20.63
N GLN A 123 13.88 -3.75 -20.07
CA GLN A 123 15.00 -4.35 -19.33
C GLN A 123 14.52 -5.07 -18.07
N ILE A 124 13.60 -4.48 -17.30
CA ILE A 124 13.00 -5.13 -16.14
C ILE A 124 12.28 -6.41 -16.56
N TYR A 125 11.42 -6.35 -17.57
CA TYR A 125 10.70 -7.53 -18.04
C TYR A 125 11.62 -8.57 -18.64
N GLU A 126 12.68 -8.19 -19.35
CA GLU A 126 13.69 -9.12 -19.84
C GLU A 126 14.38 -9.83 -18.68
N GLN A 127 14.81 -9.11 -17.65
CA GLN A 127 15.41 -9.71 -16.44
C GLN A 127 14.42 -10.58 -15.67
N LEU A 128 13.18 -10.12 -15.53
CA LEU A 128 12.16 -10.78 -14.74
C LEU A 128 11.54 -11.96 -15.46
N LEU A 129 11.46 -11.95 -16.80
CA LEU A 129 10.87 -12.99 -17.66
C LEU A 129 11.92 -13.81 -18.40
N ASP A 130 13.22 -13.67 -18.13
CA ASP A 130 14.29 -14.50 -18.72
C ASP A 130 14.16 -16.00 -18.36
N GLY A 131 13.21 -16.34 -17.49
CA GLY A 131 12.71 -17.70 -17.28
C GLY A 131 11.72 -18.15 -18.37
N ASN A 132 11.25 -19.40 -18.28
CA ASN A 132 10.18 -19.84 -19.16
C ASN A 132 8.87 -19.15 -18.72
N ILE A 133 8.19 -18.40 -19.61
CA ILE A 133 6.89 -17.75 -19.30
C ILE A 133 5.84 -18.75 -18.76
N ASN A 134 6.02 -20.03 -19.06
CA ASN A 134 5.21 -21.13 -18.54
C ASN A 134 5.38 -21.35 -17.02
N ASP A 135 6.43 -20.80 -16.39
CA ASP A 135 6.71 -20.91 -14.96
C ASP A 135 5.95 -19.87 -14.12
N TYR A 136 5.22 -18.96 -14.78
CA TYR A 136 4.43 -17.93 -14.13
C TYR A 136 2.99 -18.37 -13.96
N VAL A 137 2.43 -17.95 -12.83
CA VAL A 137 1.01 -18.08 -12.51
C VAL A 137 0.44 -16.67 -12.37
N VAL A 138 -0.70 -16.40 -13.00
CA VAL A 138 -1.49 -15.22 -12.70
C VAL A 138 -2.18 -15.47 -11.37
N GLU A 139 -1.73 -14.82 -10.29
CA GLU A 139 -2.30 -15.04 -8.95
C GLU A 139 -3.53 -14.14 -8.74
N TYR A 140 -3.37 -12.84 -8.94
CA TYR A 140 -4.41 -11.84 -8.70
C TYR A 140 -4.57 -10.87 -9.88
N GLN A 141 -5.80 -10.42 -10.09
CA GLN A 141 -6.10 -9.14 -10.72
C GLN A 141 -6.72 -8.23 -9.66
N VAL A 142 -6.04 -7.14 -9.33
CA VAL A 142 -6.46 -6.17 -8.30
C VAL A 142 -7.00 -4.92 -8.97
N PHE A 143 -8.09 -4.36 -8.45
CA PHE A 143 -8.78 -3.19 -8.99
C PHE A 143 -8.67 -2.01 -8.01
N ILE A 144 -8.10 -0.90 -8.50
CA ILE A 144 -7.95 0.36 -7.74
C ILE A 144 -8.25 1.53 -8.67
N GLY A 145 -9.25 2.34 -8.31
CA GLY A 145 -9.72 3.45 -9.13
C GLY A 145 -10.25 2.94 -10.47
N ARG A 146 -9.54 3.27 -11.56
CA ARG A 146 -9.80 2.76 -12.92
C ARG A 146 -8.72 1.79 -13.42
N ARG A 147 -7.71 1.53 -12.59
CA ARG A 147 -6.62 0.62 -12.90
C ARG A 147 -6.98 -0.79 -12.43
N ARG A 148 -6.59 -1.76 -13.22
CA ARG A 148 -6.58 -3.19 -12.91
C ARG A 148 -5.16 -3.70 -13.08
N THR A 149 -4.57 -4.22 -12.02
CA THR A 149 -3.18 -4.67 -12.01
C THR A 149 -3.16 -6.18 -11.87
N PHE A 150 -2.50 -6.84 -12.81
CA PHE A 150 -2.25 -8.27 -12.76
C PHE A 150 -0.96 -8.52 -12.00
N TYR A 151 -1.00 -9.42 -11.02
CA TYR A 151 0.16 -9.84 -10.25
C TYR A 151 0.54 -11.26 -10.67
N LEU A 152 1.68 -11.36 -11.34
CA LEU A 152 2.27 -12.63 -11.76
C LEU A 152 3.19 -13.15 -10.67
N LYS A 153 3.09 -14.43 -10.35
CA LYS A 153 3.96 -15.13 -9.41
C LYS A 153 4.81 -16.13 -10.17
N GLN A 154 6.13 -16.04 -10.03
CA GLN A 154 7.04 -17.10 -10.45
C GLN A 154 7.35 -18.01 -9.26
N ASN A 155 7.13 -19.32 -9.42
CA ASN A 155 7.70 -20.31 -8.51
C ASN A 155 9.03 -20.76 -9.15
N HIS A 156 10.12 -20.84 -8.39
CA HIS A 156 11.45 -21.37 -8.80
C HIS A 156 12.49 -20.39 -9.36
N SER A 157 12.54 -19.13 -8.93
CA SER A 157 13.79 -18.37 -9.07
C SER A 157 14.76 -18.76 -7.95
N THR A 158 16.06 -18.85 -8.23
CA THR A 158 17.13 -18.96 -7.23
C THR A 158 17.15 -17.78 -6.25
N LEU A 159 16.42 -16.71 -6.56
CA LEU A 159 16.26 -15.46 -5.82
C LEU A 159 14.97 -15.42 -4.96
N GLY A 160 14.17 -16.49 -4.94
CA GLY A 160 12.91 -16.58 -4.19
C GLY A 160 11.67 -16.31 -5.05
N VAL A 161 10.55 -15.97 -4.40
CA VAL A 161 9.31 -15.64 -5.12
C VAL A 161 9.41 -14.22 -5.69
N VAL A 162 9.10 -14.09 -6.98
CA VAL A 162 9.06 -12.82 -7.71
C VAL A 162 7.61 -12.49 -8.03
N CYS A 163 7.22 -11.24 -7.76
CA CYS A 163 5.89 -10.70 -8.04
C CYS A 163 5.97 -9.59 -9.09
N ILE A 164 5.37 -9.77 -10.26
CA ILE A 164 5.43 -8.81 -11.37
C ILE A 164 4.06 -8.15 -11.54
N PRO A 165 3.93 -6.82 -11.31
CA PRO A 165 2.71 -6.09 -11.60
C PRO A 165 2.62 -5.69 -13.09
N ILE A 166 1.47 -5.89 -13.71
CA ILE A 166 1.14 -5.37 -15.05
C ILE A 166 -0.17 -4.59 -14.96
N GLY A 167 -0.09 -3.27 -15.02
CA GLY A 167 -1.22 -2.36 -14.90
C GLY A 167 -1.98 -2.16 -16.22
N ILE A 168 -3.29 -2.23 -16.20
CA ILE A 168 -4.16 -1.87 -17.32
C ILE A 168 -5.16 -0.82 -16.83
N VAL A 169 -5.32 0.27 -17.57
CA VAL A 169 -6.17 1.40 -17.18
C VAL A 169 -7.37 1.51 -18.11
N GLU A 170 -8.55 1.74 -17.52
CA GLU A 170 -9.76 2.09 -18.26
C GLU A 170 -9.80 3.59 -18.52
N ILE A 171 -9.67 3.99 -19.79
CA ILE A 171 -9.67 5.40 -20.20
C ILE A 171 -11.11 5.87 -20.42
N GLU A 172 -11.92 5.02 -21.04
CA GLU A 172 -13.34 5.22 -21.32
C GLU A 172 -14.11 3.92 -21.03
N PRO A 173 -15.45 3.97 -20.89
CA PRO A 173 -16.24 2.75 -20.74
C PRO A 173 -15.92 1.76 -21.86
N ASN A 174 -15.45 0.56 -21.49
CA ASN A 174 -15.01 -0.51 -22.40
C ASN A 174 -13.75 -0.23 -23.22
N SER A 175 -13.02 0.85 -22.95
CA SER A 175 -11.72 1.15 -23.58
C SER A 175 -10.61 1.03 -22.55
N VAL A 176 -9.71 0.08 -22.75
CA VAL A 176 -8.57 -0.17 -21.86
C VAL A 176 -7.25 -0.05 -22.61
N ARG A 177 -6.22 0.39 -21.89
CA ARG A 177 -4.85 0.46 -22.40
C ARG A 177 -3.86 -0.04 -21.37
N TRP A 178 -2.68 -0.44 -21.85
CA TRP A 178 -1.59 -0.82 -20.97
C TRP A 178 -1.08 0.41 -20.23
N ASP A 179 -1.13 0.40 -18.91
CA ASP A 179 -0.71 1.52 -18.09
C ASP A 179 0.80 1.42 -17.80
N MET A 180 1.58 2.30 -18.43
CA MET A 180 3.02 2.41 -18.21
C MET A 180 3.40 3.68 -17.43
N SER A 181 2.45 4.27 -16.69
CA SER A 181 2.80 5.38 -15.81
C SER A 181 3.79 4.92 -14.74
N ASP A 182 4.67 5.83 -14.32
CA ASP A 182 5.61 5.56 -13.25
C ASP A 182 4.86 5.32 -11.93
N GLU A 183 5.04 4.11 -11.36
CA GLU A 183 4.40 3.68 -10.12
C GLU A 183 4.73 4.59 -8.94
N GLU A 184 5.86 5.30 -8.96
CA GLU A 184 6.26 6.16 -7.85
C GLU A 184 5.66 7.56 -7.89
N THR A 185 5.12 7.98 -9.04
CA THR A 185 4.68 9.37 -9.25
C THR A 185 3.17 9.56 -9.16
N ASP A 186 2.39 8.52 -9.47
CA ASP A 186 0.93 8.53 -9.34
C ASP A 186 0.47 7.77 -8.09
N LYS A 187 -0.55 8.30 -7.42
CA LYS A 187 -1.12 7.74 -6.19
C LYS A 187 -1.57 6.30 -6.36
N ILE A 188 -2.17 5.95 -7.51
CA ILE A 188 -2.64 4.58 -7.75
C ILE A 188 -1.45 3.65 -8.00
N GLY A 189 -0.44 4.10 -8.75
CA GLY A 189 0.83 3.40 -8.88
C GLY A 189 1.46 3.08 -7.53
N PHE A 190 1.47 4.09 -6.66
CA PHE A 190 2.03 3.99 -5.32
C PHE A 190 1.31 2.92 -4.47
N LEU A 191 -0.03 2.85 -4.54
CA LEU A 191 -0.81 1.81 -3.85
C LEU A 191 -0.53 0.40 -4.41
N ASN A 192 -0.34 0.28 -5.72
CA ASN A 192 -0.02 -1.01 -6.34
C ASN A 192 1.36 -1.52 -5.93
N ALA A 193 2.36 -0.63 -5.79
CA ALA A 193 3.67 -0.99 -5.29
C ALA A 193 3.58 -1.55 -3.86
N MET A 194 2.77 -0.95 -2.99
CA MET A 194 2.55 -1.48 -1.64
C MET A 194 1.91 -2.87 -1.64
N ILE A 195 0.92 -3.12 -2.51
CA ILE A 195 0.30 -4.45 -2.65
C ILE A 195 1.31 -5.47 -3.21
N ARG A 196 2.15 -5.08 -4.18
CA ARG A 196 3.23 -5.93 -4.72
C ARG A 196 4.15 -6.41 -3.59
N ASP A 197 4.67 -5.47 -2.81
CA ASP A 197 5.62 -5.77 -1.72
C ASP A 197 4.96 -6.68 -0.66
N SER A 198 3.67 -6.44 -0.37
CA SER A 198 2.86 -7.25 0.54
C SER A 198 2.68 -8.69 0.05
N LEU A 199 2.35 -8.86 -1.24
CA LEU A 199 2.23 -10.17 -1.89
C LEU A 199 3.56 -10.91 -1.87
N GLU A 200 4.65 -10.24 -2.25
CA GLU A 200 5.99 -10.82 -2.29
C GLU A 200 6.44 -11.31 -0.91
N GLN A 201 6.26 -10.49 0.13
CA GLN A 201 6.56 -10.88 1.51
C GLN A 201 5.70 -12.07 1.97
N SER A 202 4.41 -12.06 1.66
CA SER A 202 3.50 -13.15 2.02
C SER A 202 3.90 -14.46 1.34
N PHE A 203 4.27 -14.40 0.06
CA PHE A 203 4.74 -15.57 -0.68
C PHE A 203 6.05 -16.11 -0.14
N ARG A 204 7.00 -15.25 0.26
CA ARG A 204 8.29 -15.68 0.84
C ARG A 204 8.14 -16.36 2.18
N ARG A 205 7.25 -15.86 3.04
CA ARG A 205 7.12 -16.34 4.42
C ARG A 205 6.21 -17.57 4.56
N THR A 206 5.59 -18.04 3.47
CA THR A 206 4.50 -19.06 3.51
C THR A 206 3.41 -18.69 4.52
N VAL A 207 3.28 -17.39 4.83
CA VAL A 207 2.23 -16.89 5.70
C VAL A 207 1.01 -16.82 4.81
N SER A 208 0.00 -17.61 5.14
CA SER A 208 -1.32 -17.42 4.56
C SER A 208 -1.71 -15.97 4.77
N ILE A 209 -1.97 -15.24 3.68
CA ILE A 209 -2.76 -14.02 3.72
C ILE A 209 -4.16 -14.48 4.12
N THR A 210 -4.36 -14.78 5.39
CA THR A 210 -5.69 -15.04 5.91
C THR A 210 -6.41 -13.72 5.78
N PRO A 211 -7.49 -13.64 4.98
CA PRO A 211 -8.19 -12.40 4.78
C PRO A 211 -8.58 -11.86 6.15
N ALA A 212 -8.36 -10.58 6.39
CA ALA A 212 -8.84 -9.92 7.59
C ALA A 212 -10.38 -9.81 7.62
N ALA A 213 -11.11 -10.55 6.79
CA ALA A 213 -12.57 -10.51 6.68
C ALA A 213 -13.27 -10.77 8.02
N ASP A 214 -12.65 -11.55 8.92
CA ASP A 214 -13.15 -11.81 10.27
C ASP A 214 -12.54 -10.88 11.34
N ARG A 215 -11.53 -10.07 11.00
CA ARG A 215 -10.95 -9.07 11.90
C ARG A 215 -11.76 -7.78 11.82
N VAL A 216 -12.12 -7.25 12.98
CA VAL A 216 -12.73 -5.93 13.10
C VAL A 216 -11.61 -4.92 13.28
N PHE A 217 -11.62 -3.86 12.46
CA PHE A 217 -10.71 -2.73 12.60
C PHE A 217 -11.46 -1.53 13.15
N ASP A 218 -10.79 -0.77 14.02
CA ASP A 218 -11.34 0.47 14.57
C ASP A 218 -11.51 1.55 13.50
N HIS A 219 -10.64 1.55 12.49
CA HIS A 219 -10.58 2.58 11.46
C HIS A 219 -10.51 2.00 10.04
N SER A 220 -11.20 2.70 9.14
CA SER A 220 -11.09 2.53 7.69
C SER A 220 -10.88 3.91 7.05
N LEU A 221 -9.87 4.01 6.20
CA LEU A 221 -9.49 5.25 5.53
C LEU A 221 -9.52 5.06 4.01
N LEU A 222 -10.31 5.88 3.31
CA LEU A 222 -10.39 5.84 1.85
C LEU A 222 -9.09 6.36 1.24
N LEU A 223 -8.43 5.51 0.44
CA LEU A 223 -7.16 5.81 -0.23
C LEU A 223 -7.34 6.24 -1.68
N THR A 224 -8.55 6.19 -2.23
CA THR A 224 -8.86 6.66 -3.59
C THR A 224 -9.65 7.97 -3.52
N THR A 225 -10.00 8.54 -4.67
CA THR A 225 -11.01 9.61 -4.71
C THR A 225 -12.39 9.06 -4.34
N ALA A 226 -13.28 9.91 -3.84
CA ALA A 226 -14.63 9.51 -3.41
C ALA A 226 -15.50 8.97 -4.57
N ASP A 227 -15.19 9.36 -5.81
CA ASP A 227 -15.87 8.95 -7.05
C ASP A 227 -15.17 7.79 -7.76
N ALA A 228 -14.15 7.19 -7.16
CA ALA A 228 -13.42 6.07 -7.74
C ALA A 228 -14.34 4.87 -8.02
N LYS A 229 -14.22 4.30 -9.23
CA LYS A 229 -14.99 3.11 -9.65
C LYS A 229 -14.72 1.91 -8.75
N TYR A 230 -13.46 1.69 -8.37
CA TYR A 230 -13.03 0.67 -7.42
C TYR A 230 -12.30 1.33 -6.26
N PRO A 231 -12.98 1.63 -5.14
CA PRO A 231 -12.33 2.25 -4.00
C PRO A 231 -11.36 1.29 -3.32
N ALA A 232 -10.29 1.85 -2.74
CA ALA A 232 -9.35 1.12 -1.90
C ALA A 232 -9.27 1.79 -0.53
N TYR A 233 -9.07 0.99 0.51
CA TYR A 233 -9.07 1.45 1.90
C TYR A 233 -7.82 0.97 2.64
N LEU A 234 -7.34 1.78 3.58
CA LEU A 234 -6.42 1.35 4.64
C LEU A 234 -7.25 1.03 5.89
N LEU A 235 -7.09 -0.18 6.42
CA LEU A 235 -7.72 -0.65 7.65
C LEU A 235 -6.67 -0.78 8.73
N PHE A 236 -6.94 -0.24 9.92
CA PHE A 236 -6.00 -0.25 11.03
C PHE A 236 -6.70 -0.05 12.38
N ASN A 237 -6.02 -0.45 13.44
CA ASN A 237 -6.40 -0.15 14.82
C ASN A 237 -5.59 1.02 15.36
N GLY A 238 -6.04 1.56 16.49
CA GLY A 238 -5.23 2.54 17.18
C GLY A 238 -5.95 3.19 18.34
N LYS A 239 -5.33 4.24 18.87
CA LYS A 239 -5.69 4.77 20.17
C LYS A 239 -5.58 6.28 20.22
N ASP A 240 -6.61 6.92 20.75
CA ASP A 240 -6.66 8.37 20.95
C ASP A 240 -5.87 8.77 22.21
N PHE A 241 -5.10 9.86 22.09
CA PHE A 241 -4.28 10.44 23.14
C PHE A 241 -4.61 11.92 23.42
N THR A 242 -5.63 12.51 22.80
CA THR A 242 -5.93 13.96 22.93
C THR A 242 -6.18 14.42 24.36
N ASP A 243 -6.71 13.55 25.22
CA ASP A 243 -7.18 13.91 26.56
C ASP A 243 -6.60 13.00 27.67
N ARG A 244 -5.43 12.40 27.43
CA ARG A 244 -4.81 11.46 28.40
C ARG A 244 -3.84 12.14 29.35
N GLU A 245 -4.11 11.99 30.65
CA GLU A 245 -3.22 12.44 31.73
C GLU A 245 -2.14 11.41 32.11
N TYR A 246 -2.31 10.13 31.77
CA TYR A 246 -1.43 9.04 32.19
C TYR A 246 -1.14 8.01 31.08
N LEU A 247 0.07 7.43 31.14
CA LEU A 247 0.56 6.36 30.26
C LEU A 247 0.73 5.06 31.06
N SER A 248 0.09 3.97 30.63
CA SER A 248 0.31 2.64 31.20
C SER A 248 1.51 1.95 30.56
N MET A 249 2.46 1.47 31.37
CA MET A 249 3.59 0.70 30.82
C MET A 249 3.20 -0.74 30.43
N GLU A 250 1.97 -1.18 30.68
CA GLU A 250 1.45 -2.49 30.22
C GLU A 250 0.94 -2.43 28.77
N ASP A 251 0.55 -1.24 28.31
CA ASP A 251 -0.03 -1.03 26.99
C ASP A 251 1.04 -0.66 25.96
N ALA A 252 1.05 -1.37 24.82
CA ALA A 252 2.10 -1.22 23.82
C ALA A 252 2.10 0.17 23.15
N ALA A 253 0.93 0.79 22.93
CA ALA A 253 0.84 2.12 22.37
C ALA A 253 1.36 3.17 23.37
N ASP A 254 1.04 3.02 24.65
CA ASP A 254 1.54 3.89 25.73
C ASP A 254 3.08 3.74 25.89
N GLN A 255 3.63 2.53 25.77
CA GLN A 255 5.09 2.29 25.73
C GLN A 255 5.75 2.97 24.53
N ALA A 256 5.13 2.91 23.35
CA ALA A 256 5.61 3.60 22.17
C ALA A 256 5.64 5.13 22.36
N VAL A 257 4.60 5.70 22.96
CA VAL A 257 4.54 7.13 23.33
C VAL A 257 5.59 7.49 24.37
N SER A 258 5.83 6.62 25.35
CA SER A 258 6.86 6.82 26.38
C SER A 258 8.27 6.99 25.79
N LEU A 259 8.62 6.24 24.73
CA LEU A 259 9.90 6.42 24.03
C LEU A 259 10.01 7.80 23.36
N VAL A 260 8.92 8.27 22.77
CA VAL A 260 8.86 9.59 22.13
C VAL A 260 9.10 10.71 23.15
N TRP A 261 8.47 10.61 24.32
CA TRP A 261 8.69 11.51 25.46
C TRP A 261 10.08 11.39 26.08
N THR A 262 10.63 10.18 26.15
CA THR A 262 12.00 9.93 26.63
C THR A 262 13.01 10.63 25.73
N ARG A 263 12.86 10.53 24.40
CA ARG A 263 13.72 11.26 23.45
C ARG A 263 13.59 12.78 23.64
N HIS A 264 12.37 13.31 23.75
CA HIS A 264 12.16 14.73 24.05
C HIS A 264 12.90 15.17 25.32
N SER A 265 12.79 14.38 26.39
CA SER A 265 13.45 14.67 27.68
C SER A 265 14.98 14.66 27.56
N LEU A 266 15.56 13.69 26.85
CA LEU A 266 17.00 13.65 26.59
C LEU A 266 17.48 14.88 25.82
N VAL A 267 16.75 15.30 24.78
CA VAL A 267 17.05 16.53 24.03
C VAL A 267 16.99 17.76 24.94
N LYS A 268 15.94 17.90 25.76
CA LYS A 268 15.74 19.04 26.66
C LYS A 268 16.83 19.14 27.74
N THR A 269 17.30 17.99 28.23
CA THR A 269 18.36 17.89 29.25
C THR A 269 19.78 17.96 28.68
N GLY A 270 19.95 18.06 27.35
CA GLY A 270 21.26 18.11 26.71
C GLY A 270 21.97 16.75 26.59
N ASN A 271 21.33 15.64 26.98
CA ASN A 271 21.87 14.28 26.87
C ASN A 271 21.70 13.69 25.45
N LYS A 272 22.15 14.42 24.43
CA LYS A 272 21.95 14.04 23.03
C LYS A 272 22.66 12.73 22.67
N ASP A 273 23.85 12.51 23.23
CA ASP A 273 24.64 11.28 23.11
C ASP A 273 23.88 9.99 23.48
N LYS A 274 22.86 10.10 24.35
CA LYS A 274 22.05 8.95 24.78
C LYS A 274 20.88 8.63 23.85
N ILE A 275 20.55 9.52 22.91
CA ILE A 275 19.39 9.37 22.02
C ILE A 275 19.56 8.15 21.12
N GLY A 276 20.78 7.87 20.64
CA GLY A 276 21.07 6.72 19.79
C GLY A 276 20.64 5.37 20.41
N ALA A 277 20.68 5.25 21.74
CA ALA A 277 20.28 4.03 22.45
C ALA A 277 18.78 3.72 22.38
N LEU A 278 17.95 4.71 22.04
CA LEU A 278 16.51 4.53 21.85
C LEU A 278 16.17 3.94 20.48
N TYR A 279 17.10 3.99 19.52
CA TYR A 279 16.87 3.55 18.15
C TYR A 279 17.23 2.07 17.94
N THR A 280 16.67 1.49 16.88
CA THR A 280 17.11 0.22 16.31
C THR A 280 18.58 0.30 15.88
N PRO A 281 19.31 -0.82 15.76
CA PRO A 281 20.75 -0.80 15.48
C PRO A 281 21.14 0.03 14.25
N ARG A 282 20.42 -0.11 13.12
CA ARG A 282 20.67 0.66 11.91
C ARG A 282 20.31 2.14 12.06
N SER A 283 19.15 2.48 12.61
CA SER A 283 18.80 3.88 12.87
C SER A 283 19.77 4.54 13.86
N ARG A 284 20.30 3.79 14.83
CA ARG A 284 21.36 4.27 15.73
C ARG A 284 22.64 4.58 14.98
N GLN A 285 23.11 3.70 14.09
CA GLN A 285 24.30 3.98 13.26
C GLN A 285 24.13 5.26 12.44
N ILE A 286 22.94 5.49 11.89
CA ILE A 286 22.62 6.71 11.14
C ILE A 286 22.67 7.93 12.06
N TYR A 287 22.05 7.85 13.24
CA TYR A 287 22.06 8.91 14.24
C TYR A 287 23.48 9.25 14.72
N ASP A 288 24.24 8.25 15.17
CA ASP A 288 25.61 8.40 15.65
C ASP A 288 26.49 9.01 14.55
N GLY A 289 26.36 8.54 13.30
CA GLY A 289 27.07 9.10 12.16
C GLY A 289 26.69 10.56 11.81
N ILE A 290 25.49 11.03 12.16
CA ILE A 290 25.12 12.45 12.02
C ILE A 290 25.78 13.28 13.13
N MET A 291 25.76 12.77 14.36
CA MET A 291 26.37 13.43 15.52
C MET A 291 27.88 13.58 15.34
N ASP A 292 28.56 12.54 14.84
CA ASP A 292 30.01 12.52 14.65
C ASP A 292 30.49 13.49 13.56
N ARG A 293 29.74 13.62 12.47
CA ARG A 293 30.13 14.49 11.34
C ARG A 293 29.89 15.97 11.61
N GLY A 294 29.26 16.34 12.73
CA GLY A 294 28.94 17.74 13.05
C GLY A 294 27.95 18.38 12.05
N VAL A 295 27.25 17.56 11.26
CA VAL A 295 26.27 17.99 10.23
C VAL A 295 24.92 18.37 10.89
N LEU A 296 24.99 18.93 12.11
CA LEU A 296 23.83 19.35 12.89
C LEU A 296 22.97 20.33 12.09
N ALA A 297 23.55 21.18 11.25
CA ALA A 297 22.80 22.14 10.43
C ALA A 297 21.75 21.48 9.51
N GLU A 298 22.01 20.30 8.93
CA GLU A 298 21.04 19.60 8.07
C GLU A 298 19.93 18.90 8.87
N TYR A 299 20.19 18.59 10.14
CA TYR A 299 19.27 17.87 11.04
C TYR A 299 18.76 18.74 12.21
N ASP A 300 19.08 20.03 12.20
CA ASP A 300 18.67 21.01 13.21
C ASP A 300 17.16 21.14 13.27
N TRP A 301 16.47 20.85 12.16
CA TRP A 301 15.02 20.80 12.13
C TRP A 301 14.47 19.66 13.00
N PHE A 302 15.05 18.45 12.98
CA PHE A 302 14.65 17.33 13.83
C PHE A 302 14.86 17.66 15.30
N ILE A 303 16.03 18.21 15.64
CA ILE A 303 16.35 18.60 17.02
C ILE A 303 15.37 19.68 17.49
N ARG A 304 15.07 20.69 16.67
CA ARG A 304 14.08 21.73 16.99
C ARG A 304 12.68 21.17 17.21
N ILE A 305 12.28 20.16 16.44
CA ILE A 305 11.01 19.46 16.66
C ILE A 305 11.04 18.69 17.98
N TRP A 306 12.10 17.94 18.26
CA TRP A 306 12.20 17.14 19.48
C TRP A 306 12.35 17.97 20.75
N GLN A 307 12.77 19.24 20.65
CA GLN A 307 12.77 20.19 21.75
C GLN A 307 11.36 20.61 22.19
N ARG A 308 10.36 20.46 21.33
CA ARG A 308 8.97 20.76 21.67
C ARG A 308 8.36 19.53 22.35
N PRO A 309 7.51 19.71 23.38
CA PRO A 309 6.75 18.62 23.95
C PRO A 309 5.96 17.90 22.85
N PRO A 310 6.05 16.57 22.74
CA PRO A 310 5.34 15.84 21.71
C PRO A 310 3.83 15.91 21.99
N GLN A 311 3.10 16.65 21.15
CA GLN A 311 1.64 16.67 21.14
C GLN A 311 1.12 15.45 20.38
N ILE A 312 1.18 14.27 21.02
CA ILE A 312 0.64 13.04 20.44
C ILE A 312 -0.88 13.09 20.53
N GLU A 313 -1.55 13.02 19.39
CA GLU A 313 -3.02 13.01 19.31
C GLU A 313 -3.55 11.58 19.17
N TYR A 314 -2.77 10.72 18.50
CA TYR A 314 -3.21 9.37 18.16
C TYR A 314 -2.01 8.45 17.97
N VAL A 315 -2.18 7.15 18.19
CA VAL A 315 -1.20 6.12 17.84
C VAL A 315 -1.87 5.09 16.94
N ILE A 316 -1.35 4.90 15.72
CA ILE A 316 -1.74 3.77 14.88
C ILE A 316 -1.06 2.52 15.44
N ASP A 317 -1.86 1.52 15.78
CA ASP A 317 -1.41 0.20 16.20
C ASP A 317 -1.33 -0.70 14.96
N ALA A 318 -0.10 -0.90 14.49
CA ALA A 318 0.25 -1.67 13.32
C ALA A 318 1.22 -2.81 13.69
N ASN A 319 1.00 -3.43 14.86
CA ASN A 319 1.86 -4.43 15.48
C ASN A 319 2.61 -5.33 14.44
N PRO A 320 3.95 -5.45 14.52
CA PRO A 320 4.85 -4.94 15.57
C PRO A 320 5.29 -3.47 15.41
N LEU A 321 4.69 -2.71 14.49
CA LEU A 321 4.97 -1.29 14.28
C LEU A 321 3.92 -0.44 14.99
N TYR A 322 4.34 0.64 15.65
CA TYR A 322 3.45 1.63 16.24
C TYR A 322 3.81 2.98 15.66
N VAL A 323 2.80 3.74 15.23
CA VAL A 323 3.01 5.05 14.60
C VAL A 323 2.37 6.15 15.43
N PRO A 324 3.12 6.76 16.38
CA PRO A 324 2.68 7.96 17.06
C PRO A 324 2.48 9.12 16.07
N VAL A 325 1.25 9.64 16.04
CA VAL A 325 0.81 10.77 15.23
C VAL A 325 0.79 12.01 16.11
N ARG A 326 1.63 12.98 15.75
CA ARG A 326 1.78 14.23 16.47
C ARG A 326 1.21 15.40 15.69
N LYS A 327 0.53 16.30 16.40
CA LYS A 327 0.06 17.56 15.84
C LYS A 327 1.22 18.53 15.68
N THR A 328 1.20 19.26 14.57
CA THR A 328 2.14 20.33 14.26
C THR A 328 1.36 21.55 13.78
N SER A 329 2.03 22.70 13.67
CA SER A 329 1.41 23.92 13.13
C SER A 329 0.96 23.79 11.67
N SER A 330 1.53 22.83 10.92
CA SER A 330 1.28 22.62 9.50
C SER A 330 0.53 21.32 9.17
N GLY A 331 0.02 20.60 10.18
CA GLY A 331 -0.63 19.31 9.99
C GLY A 331 -0.12 18.27 10.99
N PHE A 332 0.28 17.09 10.51
CA PHE A 332 0.76 16.00 11.34
C PHE A 332 2.20 15.62 11.02
N ALA A 333 2.90 15.12 12.02
CA ALA A 333 4.13 14.39 11.85
C ALA A 333 3.98 12.98 12.42
N PHE A 334 4.76 12.05 11.89
CA PHE A 334 4.69 10.64 12.23
C PHE A 334 6.04 10.20 12.77
N GLU A 335 6.01 9.33 13.76
CA GLU A 335 7.19 8.64 14.25
C GLU A 335 6.96 7.15 14.21
N TYR A 336 8.05 6.38 14.18
CA TYR A 336 7.98 4.93 14.01
C TYR A 336 8.63 4.26 15.20
N VAL A 337 7.86 3.46 15.91
CA VAL A 337 8.34 2.65 17.03
C VAL A 337 8.14 1.19 16.67
N PHE A 338 9.22 0.43 16.63
CA PHE A 338 9.21 -0.99 16.40
C PHE A 338 9.28 -1.74 17.73
N ARG A 339 8.36 -2.69 17.92
CA ARG A 339 8.41 -3.67 19.02
C ARG A 339 9.21 -4.87 18.56
N ASN A 340 10.47 -4.94 18.97
CA ASN A 340 11.28 -6.12 18.76
C ASN A 340 10.90 -7.18 19.81
N THR A 341 10.50 -8.36 19.36
CA THR A 341 10.18 -9.52 20.21
C THR A 341 11.22 -10.63 20.08
N GLU A 342 12.38 -10.36 19.46
CA GLU A 342 13.46 -11.33 19.36
C GLU A 342 14.10 -11.60 20.73
N ASN A 343 14.46 -12.87 20.97
CA ASN A 343 15.19 -13.34 22.16
C ASN A 343 14.47 -13.17 23.51
N ASP A 344 13.14 -13.32 23.55
CA ASP A 344 12.30 -13.29 24.77
C ASP A 344 12.35 -11.96 25.56
N SER A 345 13.05 -10.94 25.05
CA SER A 345 13.07 -9.59 25.61
C SER A 345 12.27 -8.67 24.71
N GLU A 346 11.06 -8.31 25.12
CA GLU A 346 10.30 -7.28 24.43
C GLU A 346 11.01 -5.93 24.57
N ARG A 347 11.39 -5.36 23.43
CA ARG A 347 12.04 -4.06 23.38
C ARG A 347 11.42 -3.18 22.33
N PHE A 348 10.89 -2.04 22.79
CA PHE A 348 10.46 -0.97 21.89
C PHE A 348 11.66 -0.11 21.51
N GLN A 349 11.78 0.21 20.22
CA GLN A 349 12.85 1.03 19.69
C GLN A 349 12.31 1.97 18.61
N LEU A 350 12.83 3.20 18.57
CA LEU A 350 12.57 4.11 17.46
C LEU A 350 13.27 3.60 16.19
N THR A 351 12.68 3.81 15.02
CA THR A 351 13.24 3.34 13.74
C THR A 351 12.94 4.33 12.61
N ASN A 352 13.42 3.99 11.41
CA ASN A 352 13.15 4.67 10.15
C ASN A 352 13.56 6.15 10.15
N PHE A 353 14.80 6.41 10.55
CA PHE A 353 15.34 7.75 10.74
C PHE A 353 15.38 8.56 9.42
N GLN A 354 15.51 7.87 8.29
CA GLN A 354 15.63 8.51 6.97
C GLN A 354 14.30 8.61 6.21
N GLY A 355 13.20 8.03 6.72
CA GLY A 355 11.87 8.15 6.12
C GLY A 355 11.81 7.69 4.66
N ARG A 356 12.52 6.61 4.32
CA ARG A 356 12.75 6.20 2.93
C ARG A 356 11.75 5.18 2.37
N ASP A 357 10.81 4.72 3.18
CA ASP A 357 9.86 3.70 2.72
C ASP A 357 8.57 4.30 2.14
N PHE A 358 7.85 3.49 1.37
CA PHE A 358 6.60 3.90 0.74
C PHE A 358 5.53 4.23 1.79
N LEU A 359 5.37 3.45 2.85
CA LEU A 359 4.41 3.72 3.92
C LEU A 359 4.60 5.13 4.53
N VAL A 360 5.85 5.58 4.72
CA VAL A 360 6.19 6.93 5.16
C VAL A 360 5.64 7.96 4.18
N ARG A 361 5.87 7.77 2.87
CA ARG A 361 5.34 8.68 1.84
C ARG A 361 3.81 8.75 1.88
N LEU A 362 3.13 7.61 2.09
CA LEU A 362 1.67 7.59 2.22
C LEU A 362 1.23 8.43 3.42
N LEU A 363 1.75 8.11 4.59
CA LEU A 363 1.35 8.73 5.86
C LEU A 363 1.65 10.23 5.87
N MET A 364 2.78 10.64 5.27
CA MET A 364 3.18 12.04 5.18
C MET A 364 2.49 12.84 4.07
N SER A 365 1.64 12.21 3.24
CA SER A 365 0.93 12.94 2.18
C SER A 365 -0.18 13.83 2.76
N ASP A 366 -0.31 15.06 2.25
CA ASP A 366 -1.37 16.01 2.66
C ASP A 366 -2.77 15.40 2.52
N HIS A 367 -2.95 14.58 1.48
CA HIS A 367 -4.20 13.88 1.25
C HIS A 367 -4.49 12.87 2.37
N PHE A 368 -3.52 12.03 2.72
CA PHE A 368 -3.69 11.08 3.82
C PHE A 368 -4.00 11.81 5.12
N ALA A 369 -3.25 12.86 5.46
CA ALA A 369 -3.47 13.64 6.68
C ALA A 369 -4.90 14.21 6.73
N SER A 370 -5.41 14.74 5.61
CA SER A 370 -6.78 15.26 5.52
C SER A 370 -7.83 14.17 5.73
N GLU A 371 -7.71 13.03 5.03
CA GLU A 371 -8.66 11.91 5.17
C GLU A 371 -8.56 11.24 6.55
N PHE A 372 -7.37 11.19 7.14
CA PHE A 372 -7.13 10.67 8.48
C PHE A 372 -7.87 11.49 9.53
N VAL A 373 -7.74 12.82 9.48
CA VAL A 373 -8.49 13.71 10.38
C VAL A 373 -10.00 13.52 10.23
N LYS A 374 -10.50 13.43 9.00
CA LYS A 374 -11.93 13.19 8.75
C LYS A 374 -12.39 11.87 9.35
N SER A 375 -11.62 10.79 9.16
CA SER A 375 -11.91 9.46 9.70
C SER A 375 -11.95 9.48 11.24
N LEU A 376 -10.98 10.13 11.89
CA LEU A 376 -10.98 10.30 13.34
C LEU A 376 -12.20 11.09 13.83
N ALA A 377 -12.56 12.18 13.16
CA ALA A 377 -13.72 13.00 13.51
C ALA A 377 -15.05 12.24 13.36
N SER A 378 -15.20 11.43 12.31
CA SER A 378 -16.42 10.62 12.11
C SER A 378 -16.62 9.56 13.19
N ASN A 379 -15.54 8.92 13.66
CA ASN A 379 -15.64 7.90 14.71
C ASN A 379 -16.07 8.48 16.06
N LYS A 380 -15.64 9.70 16.39
CA LYS A 380 -16.10 10.41 17.61
C LYS A 380 -17.62 10.67 17.59
N GLN A 381 -18.23 10.86 16.42
CA GLN A 381 -19.68 11.04 16.30
C GLN A 381 -20.47 9.74 16.52
N VAL A 382 -19.91 8.59 16.12
CA VAL A 382 -20.54 7.28 16.35
C VAL A 382 -20.50 6.88 17.83
N GLN A 383 -19.41 7.23 18.53
CA GLN A 383 -19.27 6.96 19.96
C GLN A 383 -20.07 7.92 20.87
N SER A 384 -20.52 9.07 20.36
CA SER A 384 -21.22 10.12 21.12
C SER A 384 -22.76 10.09 21.00
N GLN A 385 -23.35 8.97 20.59
CA GLN A 385 -24.77 8.69 20.86
C GLN A 385 -24.92 7.82 22.12
N PRO A 386 -24.94 8.40 23.34
CA PRO A 386 -25.50 7.70 24.48
C PRO A 386 -27.00 7.53 24.23
N GLY A 387 -27.52 6.34 24.57
CA GLY A 387 -28.93 6.01 24.43
C GLY A 387 -29.81 7.13 24.97
N ARG A 388 -30.63 7.70 24.10
CA ARG A 388 -31.82 8.41 24.54
C ARG A 388 -32.78 7.36 25.09
N ASP A 389 -32.90 7.39 26.40
CA ASP A 389 -34.08 7.09 27.20
C ASP A 389 -35.33 6.84 26.35
N GLN A 390 -35.87 5.63 26.47
CA GLN A 390 -37.31 5.43 26.45
C GLN A 390 -37.69 4.73 27.74
N GLU A 391 -38.20 5.55 28.66
CA GLU A 391 -39.27 5.19 29.60
C GLU A 391 -40.44 4.49 28.89
#